data_AF-A0A060C9R7-F1
#
_entry.id   AF-A0A060C9R7-F1
#
_cell.length_a   1.000
_cell.length_b   1.000
_cell.length_c   1.000
_cell.angle_alpha   90.00
_cell.angle_beta   90.00
_cell.angle_gamma   90.00
#
_symmetry.space_group_name_H-M   'P 1'
#
loop_
_entity.id
_entity.type
_entity.pdbx_description
1 polymer ?
#
loop_
_entity_poly.entity_id
_entity_poly.type
_entity_poly.pdbx_seq_one_letter_code
_entity_poly.pdbx_strand_id
1 'polypeptide(L)'
;MDHAAPWDSETQWSRLSSRYLRKEFPVTKQVKQATAHIAGLGLYELYINGTRVGEQVLAPVPTDYRKTIVYNTFDVSGLLTGRNAIGVVLGNGRF
;
A
#
# COMPACT_ATOMS: atom_id res chain seq x y z
N MET A 1 -3.84 10.40 -11.60
CA MET A 1 -4.22 10.29 -10.17
C MET A 1 -3.38 11.26 -9.35
N ASP A 2 -3.02 12.40 -9.95
CA ASP A 2 -1.81 13.15 -9.57
C ASP A 2 -2.20 14.53 -9.01
N HIS A 3 -3.47 14.65 -8.62
CA HIS A 3 -4.09 15.86 -8.13
C HIS A 3 -4.97 15.55 -6.91
N ALA A 4 -5.06 16.52 -6.01
CA ALA A 4 -6.05 16.55 -4.95
C ALA A 4 -7.48 16.32 -5.49
N ALA A 5 -8.32 15.67 -4.69
CA ALA A 5 -9.74 15.59 -4.98
C ALA A 5 -10.37 16.98 -4.82
N PRO A 6 -11.53 17.27 -5.44
CA PRO A 6 -12.17 18.60 -5.36
C PRO A 6 -12.47 19.11 -3.94
N TRP A 7 -12.48 18.22 -2.94
CA TRP A 7 -12.73 18.52 -1.52
C TRP A 7 -11.46 18.45 -0.65
N ASP A 8 -10.32 18.11 -1.23
CA ASP A 8 -9.04 18.13 -0.54
C ASP A 8 -8.51 19.58 -0.44
N SER A 9 -7.78 19.90 0.63
CA SER A 9 -7.13 21.21 0.80
C SER A 9 -5.62 21.05 0.72
N GLU A 10 -4.99 21.70 -0.27
CA GLU A 10 -3.55 21.77 -0.49
C GLU A 10 -2.96 23.08 0.06
N THR A 11 -3.27 23.41 1.32
CA THR A 11 -2.73 24.58 2.02
C THR A 11 -1.59 24.18 2.96
N GLN A 12 -1.00 25.13 3.70
CA GLN A 12 -0.01 24.83 4.75
C GLN A 12 -0.51 23.79 5.78
N TRP A 13 -1.82 23.62 5.92
CA TRP A 13 -2.48 22.62 6.76
C TRP A 13 -3.25 21.62 5.90
N SER A 14 -2.52 20.89 5.05
CA SER A 14 -3.13 20.00 4.07
C SER A 14 -4.10 18.99 4.71
N ARG A 15 -5.30 18.91 4.13
CA ARG A 15 -6.28 17.84 4.41
C ARG A 15 -6.51 17.07 3.13
N LEU A 16 -5.68 16.06 2.93
CA LEU A 16 -5.77 15.16 1.80
C LEU A 16 -6.46 13.86 2.24
N SER A 17 -7.43 13.39 1.47
CA SER A 17 -8.11 12.13 1.73
C SER A 17 -7.19 10.93 1.49
N SER A 18 -7.23 9.90 2.33
CA SER A 18 -6.52 8.65 2.04
C SER A 18 -6.99 8.03 0.73
N ARG A 19 -6.05 7.53 -0.06
CA ARG A 19 -6.36 6.90 -1.35
C ARG A 19 -6.43 5.39 -1.18
N TYR A 20 -7.50 4.79 -1.69
CA TYR A 20 -7.71 3.34 -1.70
C TYR A 20 -7.47 2.83 -3.12
N LEU A 21 -6.47 1.96 -3.27
CA LEU A 21 -6.13 1.32 -4.53
C LEU A 21 -6.49 -0.16 -4.44
N ARG A 22 -7.08 -0.72 -5.49
CA ARG A 22 -7.46 -2.14 -5.54
C ARG A 22 -7.19 -2.73 -6.90
N LYS A 23 -6.68 -3.96 -6.92
CA LYS A 23 -6.50 -4.74 -8.15
C LYS A 23 -6.82 -6.21 -7.93
N GLU A 24 -7.61 -6.78 -8.82
CA GLU A 24 -7.90 -8.21 -8.87
C GLU A 24 -6.94 -8.93 -9.82
N PHE A 25 -6.63 -10.19 -9.50
CA PHE A 25 -5.84 -11.06 -10.35
C PHE A 25 -6.16 -12.55 -10.09
N PRO A 26 -6.20 -13.38 -11.14
CA PRO A 26 -6.36 -14.82 -11.00
C PRO A 26 -5.01 -15.52 -10.74
N VAL A 27 -5.06 -16.66 -10.06
CA VAL A 27 -3.93 -17.60 -9.91
C VAL A 27 -4.42 -18.99 -10.29
N THR A 28 -3.82 -19.57 -11.33
CA THR A 28 -4.28 -20.83 -11.93
C THR A 28 -3.46 -22.05 -11.51
N LYS A 29 -2.26 -21.85 -10.98
CA LYS A 29 -1.34 -22.90 -10.54
C LYS A 29 -1.14 -22.84 -9.03
N GLN A 30 -0.77 -23.97 -8.43
CA GLN A 30 -0.43 -24.00 -7.02
C GLN A 30 0.77 -23.09 -6.75
N VAL A 31 0.62 -22.18 -5.78
CA VAL A 31 1.67 -21.24 -5.37
C VAL A 31 2.55 -21.95 -4.36
N LYS A 32 3.84 -22.10 -4.68
CA LYS A 32 4.85 -22.56 -3.71
C LYS A 32 5.32 -21.43 -2.81
N GLN A 33 5.49 -20.23 -3.38
CA GLN A 33 5.95 -19.05 -2.67
C GLN A 33 5.43 -17.79 -3.37
N ALA A 34 5.04 -16.79 -2.60
CA ALA A 34 4.67 -15.46 -3.08
C ALA A 34 5.19 -14.37 -2.14
N THR A 35 5.75 -13.33 -2.74
CA THR A 35 6.36 -12.21 -2.02
C THR A 35 5.77 -10.91 -2.51
N ALA A 36 5.36 -10.04 -1.59
CA ALA A 36 4.90 -8.69 -1.89
C ALA A 36 5.99 -7.68 -1.56
N HIS A 37 6.37 -6.87 -2.55
CA HIS A 37 7.25 -5.72 -2.38
C HIS A 37 6.40 -4.46 -2.50
N ILE A 38 6.46 -3.58 -1.50
CA ILE A 38 5.68 -2.35 -1.49
C ILE A 38 6.50 -1.17 -0.97
N ALA A 39 6.42 -0.07 -1.70
CA ALA A 39 6.95 1.23 -1.32
C ALA A 39 5.79 2.22 -1.34
N GLY A 40 5.57 2.91 -0.22
CA GLY A 40 4.61 4.01 -0.12
C GLY A 40 5.35 5.27 0.29
N LEU A 41 5.17 6.35 -0.46
CA LEU A 41 5.54 7.69 -0.03
C LEU A 41 4.51 8.13 1.02
N GLY A 42 4.95 8.40 2.25
CA GLY A 42 4.05 8.62 3.38
C GLY A 42 3.82 7.32 4.16
N LEU A 43 2.57 6.93 4.36
CA LEU A 43 2.16 5.72 5.08
C LEU A 43 1.35 4.81 4.17
N TYR A 44 1.47 3.49 4.33
CA TYR A 44 0.58 2.56 3.64
C TYR A 44 0.09 1.42 4.54
N GLU A 45 -1.06 0.87 4.16
CA GLU A 45 -1.53 -0.43 4.65
C GLU A 45 -1.82 -1.34 3.45
N LEU A 46 -1.22 -2.53 3.45
CA LEU A 46 -1.39 -3.53 2.40
C LEU A 46 -2.41 -4.58 2.85
N TYR A 47 -3.30 -4.95 1.93
CA TYR A 47 -4.32 -5.99 2.13
C TYR A 47 -4.29 -6.98 0.99
N ILE A 48 -4.46 -8.26 1.31
CA ILE A 48 -4.66 -9.34 0.33
C ILE A 48 -5.89 -10.12 0.76
N ASN A 49 -6.88 -10.21 -0.13
CA ASN A 49 -8.14 -10.93 0.11
C ASN A 49 -8.88 -10.47 1.38
N GLY A 50 -8.76 -9.19 1.72
CA GLY A 50 -9.35 -8.59 2.93
C GLY A 50 -8.49 -8.74 4.19
N THR A 51 -7.44 -9.56 4.16
CA THR A 51 -6.50 -9.73 5.27
C THR A 51 -5.39 -8.70 5.21
N ARG A 52 -5.13 -8.01 6.31
CA ARG A 52 -4.00 -7.06 6.44
C ARG A 52 -2.68 -7.81 6.35
N VAL A 53 -1.76 -7.33 5.52
CA VAL A 53 -0.42 -7.90 5.34
C VAL A 53 0.56 -7.17 6.26
N GLY A 54 1.17 -7.93 7.17
CA GLY A 54 2.10 -7.42 8.17
C GLY A 54 1.41 -6.80 9.40
N GLU A 55 2.16 -6.75 10.50
CA GLU A 55 1.70 -6.15 11.77
C GLU A 55 2.20 -4.72 11.96
N GLN A 56 3.05 -4.23 11.05
CA GLN A 56 3.65 -2.91 11.17
C GLN A 56 2.58 -1.82 11.07
N VAL A 57 2.50 -0.99 12.10
CA VAL A 57 1.75 0.27 12.10
C VAL A 57 2.73 1.41 11.82
N LEU A 58 2.28 2.45 11.10
CA LEU A 58 3.14 3.59 10.68
C LEU A 58 4.33 3.20 9.77
N ALA A 59 4.19 2.16 8.96
CA ALA A 59 5.19 1.82 7.94
C ALA A 59 4.98 2.64 6.64
N PRO A 60 6.07 2.97 5.92
CA PRO A 60 7.48 2.76 6.24
C PRO A 60 8.08 3.87 7.13
N VAL A 61 9.31 3.65 7.62
CA VAL A 61 10.09 4.67 8.34
C VAL A 61 10.26 5.91 7.44
N PRO A 62 10.00 7.14 7.93
CA PRO A 62 10.19 8.34 7.14
C PRO A 62 11.66 8.51 6.71
N THR A 63 11.89 8.69 5.42
CA THR A 63 13.21 9.02 4.82
C THR A 63 13.14 10.35 4.08
N ASP A 64 14.29 10.92 3.68
CA ASP A 64 14.28 11.98 2.64
C ASP A 64 13.88 11.33 1.31
N TYR A 65 12.58 11.34 1.02
CA TYR A 65 11.99 10.68 -0.14
C TYR A 65 12.53 11.18 -1.48
N ARG A 66 13.19 12.35 -1.51
CA ARG A 66 13.86 12.88 -2.71
C ARG A 66 15.19 12.17 -3.00
N LYS A 67 15.76 11.49 -1.99
CA LYS A 67 17.05 10.80 -2.07
C LYS A 67 16.90 9.29 -1.95
N THR A 68 15.98 8.81 -1.12
CA THR A 68 15.85 7.39 -0.82
C THR A 68 14.41 7.04 -0.48
N ILE A 69 13.88 6.05 -1.18
CA ILE A 69 12.57 5.44 -0.91
C ILE A 69 12.82 4.02 -0.42
N VAL A 70 12.42 3.74 0.81
CA VAL A 70 12.49 2.39 1.38
C VAL A 70 11.25 1.59 0.97
N TYR A 71 11.43 0.29 0.78
CA TYR A 71 10.34 -0.65 0.50
C TYR A 71 10.37 -1.77 1.52
N ASN A 72 9.20 -2.34 1.82
CA ASN A 72 9.09 -3.52 2.65
C ASN A 72 8.81 -4.74 1.79
N THR A 73 9.22 -5.88 2.31
CA THR A 73 9.02 -7.18 1.67
C THR A 73 8.28 -8.09 2.62
N PHE A 74 7.20 -8.70 2.16
CA PHE A 74 6.35 -9.59 2.96
C PHE A 74 6.19 -10.94 2.25
N ASP A 75 6.29 -12.03 3.02
CA ASP A 75 5.81 -13.33 2.56
C ASP A 75 4.28 -13.34 2.62
N VAL A 76 3.65 -13.58 1.47
CA VAL A 76 2.19 -13.58 1.30
C VAL A 76 1.71 -14.92 0.74
N SER A 77 2.56 -15.95 0.75
CA SER A 77 2.27 -17.27 0.19
C SER A 77 0.98 -17.86 0.74
N GLY A 78 0.75 -17.73 2.05
CA GLY A 78 -0.44 -18.25 2.73
C GLY A 78 -1.73 -17.45 2.51
N LEU A 79 -1.67 -16.31 1.82
CA LEU A 79 -2.83 -15.43 1.61
C LEU A 79 -3.46 -15.58 0.22
N LEU A 80 -2.82 -16.31 -0.70
CA LEU A 80 -3.28 -16.45 -2.09
C LEU A 80 -4.20 -17.65 -2.27
N THR A 81 -5.24 -17.45 -3.08
CA THR A 81 -6.22 -18.46 -3.52
C THR A 81 -6.37 -18.43 -5.04
N GLY A 82 -7.43 -19.01 -5.63
CA GLY A 82 -7.64 -19.01 -7.09
C GLY A 82 -8.01 -17.63 -7.68
N ARG A 83 -8.76 -16.81 -6.95
CA ARG A 83 -9.08 -15.42 -7.33
C ARG A 83 -8.67 -14.51 -6.19
N ASN A 84 -7.82 -13.53 -6.48
CA ASN A 84 -7.24 -12.69 -5.46
C ASN A 84 -7.52 -11.21 -5.72
N ALA A 85 -7.57 -10.45 -4.64
CA ALA A 85 -7.57 -8.99 -4.67
C ALA A 85 -6.47 -8.46 -3.76
N ILE A 86 -5.64 -7.57 -4.29
CA ILE A 86 -4.73 -6.72 -3.51
C ILE A 86 -5.39 -5.36 -3.30
N GLY A 87 -5.33 -4.85 -2.08
CA GLY A 87 -5.75 -3.50 -1.71
C GLY A 87 -4.60 -2.75 -1.04
N VAL A 88 -4.47 -1.46 -1.31
CA VAL A 88 -3.53 -0.57 -0.61
C VAL A 88 -4.26 0.68 -0.17
N VAL A 89 -4.13 1.01 1.11
CA VAL A 89 -4.54 2.31 1.66
C VAL A 89 -3.31 3.18 1.75
N LEU A 90 -3.31 4.33 1.07
CA LEU A 90 -2.24 5.32 1.14
C LEU A 90 -2.68 6.46 2.05
N GLY A 91 -1.93 6.65 3.13
CA GLY A 91 -2.04 7.80 4.02
C GLY A 91 -0.94 8.81 3.71
N ASN A 92 -1.26 10.10 3.77
CA ASN A 92 -0.33 11.15 3.34
C ASN A 92 0.92 11.24 4.23
N GLY A 93 0.85 10.85 5.51
CA GLY A 93 2.02 10.92 6.40
C GLY A 93 2.60 12.33 6.49
N ARG A 94 3.88 12.50 6.12
CA ARG A 94 4.59 13.80 5.98
C ARG A 94 4.77 14.24 4.51
N PHE A 95 4.03 13.66 3.58
CA PHE A 95 4.05 14.00 2.16
C PHE A 95 2.99 15.06 1.83
#